data_AF-A0A947P4G4-F1
#
_entry.id   AF-A0A947P4G4-F1
#
_cell.length_a   1.000
_cell.length_b   1.000
_cell.length_c   1.000
_cell.angle_alpha   90.00
_cell.angle_beta   90.00
_cell.angle_gamma   90.00
#
_symmetry.space_group_name_H-M   'P 1'
#
loop_
_entity.id
_entity.type
_entity.pdbx_description
1 polymer ?
#
loop_
_entity_poly.entity_id
_entity_poly.type
_entity_poly.pdbx_seq_one_letter_code
_entity_poly.pdbx_strand_id
1 'polypeptide(L)'
;MSKEGIYIYCIIPTPEFSNDFRRQIDKMFDIRGINNRELSLVYYRNVAAVVSRTPVNSFDHLEKNELTSFVSTHQKVNEKVMKNYDVVPMSFGIIASSENEVQDILMRAHIQFKTALMKIEGKAEFVVQVMWDQKIFLEELANINPEIRKLREEASINKGILGIQVKLKLGKLIYEEVEAHKKAYIKDIEAFFEDLFLEFSLNKLIKDDMIANISFLIEKNREQELDIKMQELGQKYEGKLRIKYIGPMPPYSFVNINLGQGNFELINNGRKLLGLGEQATFNEIKKTYYALAQKYHPDMHKNNKDQEEHIKKINQAYSILENYCRSCDECMDKIESRRYSFREEDVKNSLIIKSA
;
A
#
# COMPACT_ATOMS: atom_id res chain seq x y z
N MET A 1 31.86 -8.85 19.37
CA MET A 1 30.96 -7.70 19.14
C MET A 1 29.93 -8.13 18.11
N SER A 2 28.65 -7.82 18.29
CA SER A 2 27.64 -8.11 17.25
C SER A 2 27.96 -7.29 16.01
N LYS A 3 27.82 -7.89 14.82
CA LYS A 3 28.03 -7.19 13.54
C LYS A 3 26.95 -6.11 13.42
N GLU A 4 27.34 -4.85 13.25
CA GLU A 4 26.40 -3.77 12.96
C GLU A 4 25.96 -3.83 11.49
N GLY A 5 24.70 -3.54 11.25
CA GLY A 5 24.09 -3.31 9.95
C GLY A 5 23.35 -1.97 9.92
N ILE A 6 22.73 -1.68 8.79
CA ILE A 6 21.98 -0.46 8.52
C ILE A 6 20.51 -0.81 8.34
N TYR A 7 19.67 -0.43 9.31
CA TYR A 7 18.22 -0.63 9.25
C TYR A 7 17.59 0.44 8.35
N ILE A 8 16.68 0.04 7.45
CA ILE A 8 16.00 0.94 6.51
C ILE A 8 14.55 1.13 6.95
N TYR A 9 14.14 2.38 7.22
CA TYR A 9 12.78 2.72 7.65
C TYR A 9 11.86 3.04 6.48
N CYS A 10 12.30 3.97 5.64
CA CYS A 10 11.54 4.47 4.50
C CYS A 10 12.47 5.10 3.46
N ILE A 11 11.92 5.31 2.26
CA ILE A 11 12.54 6.09 1.19
C ILE A 11 11.76 7.39 1.01
N ILE A 12 12.50 8.50 0.86
CA ILE A 12 11.98 9.86 0.66
C ILE A 12 12.50 10.47 -0.64
N PRO A 13 11.78 11.43 -1.24
CA PRO A 13 12.31 12.18 -2.37
C PRO A 13 13.39 13.15 -1.87
N THR A 14 14.39 13.41 -2.70
CA THR A 14 15.37 14.47 -2.45
C THR A 14 15.47 15.37 -3.67
N PRO A 15 15.50 16.71 -3.49
CA PRO A 15 15.75 17.62 -4.59
C PRO A 15 17.12 17.33 -5.19
N GLU A 16 17.21 17.46 -6.51
CA GLU A 16 18.45 17.30 -7.25
C GLU A 16 19.42 18.44 -6.85
N PHE A 17 20.51 18.05 -6.18
CA PHE A 17 21.71 18.86 -5.95
C PHE A 17 21.52 20.23 -5.26
N SER A 18 21.49 20.25 -3.92
CA SER A 18 22.24 21.28 -3.18
C SER A 18 22.86 20.69 -1.91
N ASN A 19 24.15 20.98 -1.69
CA ASN A 19 24.87 20.54 -0.48
C ASN A 19 24.28 21.16 0.81
N ASP A 20 23.55 22.27 0.70
CA ASP A 20 22.84 22.90 1.81
C ASP A 20 21.62 22.09 2.28
N PHE A 21 20.97 21.36 1.37
CA PHE A 21 19.84 20.48 1.70
C PHE A 21 20.27 19.31 2.60
N ARG A 22 21.45 18.74 2.34
CA ARG A 22 22.00 17.63 3.15
C ARG A 22 22.24 18.03 4.61
N ARG A 23 22.69 19.28 4.86
CA ARG A 23 22.94 19.79 6.22
C ARG A 23 21.67 20.14 7.00
N GLN A 24 20.56 20.42 6.32
CA GLN A 24 19.28 20.69 6.99
C GLN A 24 18.62 19.40 7.51
N ILE A 25 18.76 18.27 6.80
CA ILE A 25 18.07 17.02 7.20
C ILE A 25 18.66 16.34 8.43
N ASP A 26 19.98 16.41 8.65
CA ASP A 26 20.60 15.81 9.86
C ASP A 26 20.07 16.41 11.17
N LYS A 27 19.42 17.58 11.12
CA LYS A 27 18.74 18.23 12.25
C LYS A 27 17.21 18.06 12.25
N MET A 28 16.61 17.40 11.26
CA MET A 28 15.15 17.32 11.10
C MET A 28 14.48 16.23 11.94
N PHE A 29 15.21 15.17 12.28
CA PHE A 29 14.63 14.06 13.01
C PHE A 29 14.82 14.25 14.50
N ASP A 30 13.94 15.07 15.11
CA ASP A 30 13.72 15.08 16.56
C ASP A 30 12.96 13.81 17.00
N ILE A 31 13.53 12.66 16.65
CA ILE A 31 13.10 11.32 17.01
C ILE A 31 14.30 10.37 16.85
N ARG A 32 14.39 9.38 17.73
CA ARG A 32 15.38 8.31 17.63
C ARG A 32 14.76 7.05 17.06
N GLY A 33 15.56 6.32 16.29
CA GLY A 33 15.18 5.04 15.71
C GLY A 33 15.24 3.88 16.70
N ILE A 34 15.13 2.68 16.15
CA ILE A 34 15.30 1.40 16.85
C ILE A 34 16.61 1.41 17.66
N ASN A 35 16.56 0.83 18.85
CA ASN A 35 17.67 0.82 19.81
C ASN A 35 18.15 2.22 20.23
N ASN A 36 17.26 3.22 20.16
CA ASN A 36 17.55 4.62 20.50
C ASN A 36 18.71 5.21 19.68
N ARG A 37 18.84 4.78 18.43
CA ARG A 37 19.91 5.18 17.51
C ARG A 37 19.52 6.43 16.72
N GLU A 38 20.51 7.24 16.40
CA GLU A 38 20.31 8.42 15.56
C GLU A 38 19.99 7.99 14.12
N LEU A 39 19.09 8.76 13.50
CA LEU A 39 18.74 8.58 12.11
C LEU A 39 19.77 9.28 11.21
N SER A 40 20.03 8.71 10.05
CA SER A 40 20.84 9.31 8.99
C SER A 40 20.22 9.03 7.63
N LEU A 41 20.79 9.63 6.57
CA LEU A 41 20.36 9.42 5.20
C LEU A 41 21.45 8.75 4.35
N VAL A 42 21.04 7.77 3.54
CA VAL A 42 21.85 7.25 2.43
C VAL A 42 21.21 7.68 1.13
N TYR A 43 21.98 8.33 0.25
CA TYR A 43 21.46 8.99 -0.95
C TYR A 43 21.74 8.19 -2.22
N TYR A 44 20.82 8.27 -3.18
CA TYR A 44 21.06 7.86 -4.55
C TYR A 44 20.21 8.71 -5.51
N ARG A 45 20.87 9.53 -6.34
CA ARG A 45 20.22 10.50 -7.24
C ARG A 45 19.20 11.37 -6.47
N ASN A 46 17.93 11.31 -6.86
CA ASN A 46 16.82 12.10 -6.31
C ASN A 46 15.98 11.34 -5.25
N VAL A 47 16.54 10.29 -4.64
CA VAL A 47 15.92 9.59 -3.49
C VAL A 47 16.94 9.39 -2.37
N ALA A 48 16.44 9.28 -1.13
CA ALA A 48 17.25 8.90 0.02
C ALA A 48 16.53 7.88 0.90
N ALA A 49 17.28 6.95 1.47
CA ALA A 49 16.83 6.06 2.52
C ALA A 49 17.02 6.72 3.88
N VAL A 50 15.96 6.76 4.69
CA VAL A 50 16.05 7.07 6.13
C VAL A 50 16.49 5.80 6.85
N VAL A 51 17.63 5.86 7.53
CA VAL A 51 18.29 4.69 8.12
C VAL A 51 18.78 4.95 9.53
N SER A 52 19.11 3.88 10.26
CA SER A 52 19.91 3.94 11.47
C SER A 52 20.79 2.70 11.60
N ARG A 53 21.90 2.80 12.33
CA ARG A 53 22.69 1.60 12.66
C ARG A 53 21.92 0.70 13.62
N THR A 54 22.00 -0.61 13.43
CA THR A 54 21.45 -1.59 14.37
C THR A 54 22.28 -2.88 14.33
N PRO A 55 22.44 -3.62 15.45
CA PRO A 55 23.01 -4.97 15.41
C PRO A 55 22.21 -5.88 14.43
N VAL A 56 22.89 -6.66 13.60
CA VAL A 56 22.21 -7.52 12.59
C VAL A 56 21.27 -8.54 13.26
N ASN A 57 21.64 -9.01 14.44
CA ASN A 57 20.85 -9.95 15.24
C ASN A 57 19.79 -9.27 16.15
N SER A 58 19.48 -7.98 15.94
CA SER A 58 18.52 -7.24 16.79
C SER A 58 17.11 -7.82 16.77
N PHE A 59 16.80 -8.69 15.80
CA PHE A 59 15.47 -9.26 15.62
C PHE A 59 15.44 -10.77 15.80
N ASP A 60 16.56 -11.39 16.17
CA ASP A 60 16.64 -12.81 16.46
C ASP A 60 16.06 -13.07 17.84
N HIS A 61 15.16 -14.05 17.95
CA HIS A 61 14.61 -14.53 19.23
C HIS A 61 13.96 -13.45 20.11
N LEU A 62 13.21 -12.53 19.51
CA LEU A 62 12.49 -11.48 20.25
C LEU A 62 11.28 -12.00 21.01
N GLU A 63 11.13 -11.53 22.25
CA GLU A 63 9.85 -11.66 22.94
C GLU A 63 8.79 -10.76 22.27
N LYS A 64 7.50 -11.13 22.43
CA LYS A 64 6.37 -10.41 21.81
C LYS A 64 6.37 -8.91 22.14
N ASN A 65 6.75 -8.54 23.36
CA ASN A 65 6.78 -7.15 23.82
C ASN A 65 7.88 -6.34 23.13
N GLU A 66 9.06 -6.92 22.96
CA GLU A 66 10.21 -6.27 22.29
C GLU A 66 9.91 -6.06 20.80
N LEU A 67 9.37 -7.08 20.13
CA LEU A 67 8.94 -6.97 18.74
C LEU A 67 7.90 -5.84 18.58
N THR A 68 6.92 -5.77 19.49
CA THR A 68 5.89 -4.71 19.47
C THR A 68 6.51 -3.32 19.64
N SER A 69 7.50 -3.20 20.53
CA SER A 69 8.24 -1.94 20.74
C SER A 69 9.00 -1.49 19.49
N PHE A 70 9.71 -2.42 18.82
CA PHE A 70 10.45 -2.10 17.60
C PHE A 70 9.54 -1.75 16.43
N VAL A 71 8.44 -2.49 16.23
CA VAL A 71 7.44 -2.18 15.20
C VAL A 71 6.84 -0.80 15.46
N SER A 72 6.50 -0.47 16.71
CA SER A 72 6.01 0.86 17.08
C SER A 72 7.04 1.95 16.82
N THR A 73 8.33 1.70 17.12
CA THR A 73 9.41 2.67 16.87
C THR A 73 9.59 2.91 15.37
N HIS A 74 9.61 1.85 14.56
CA HIS A 74 9.66 1.95 13.10
C HIS A 74 8.50 2.80 12.56
N GLN A 75 7.28 2.52 13.01
CA GLN A 75 6.09 3.26 12.57
C GLN A 75 6.18 4.75 12.94
N LYS A 76 6.56 5.06 14.18
CA LYS A 76 6.72 6.46 14.64
C LYS A 76 7.77 7.22 13.85
N VAL A 77 8.88 6.58 13.46
CA VAL A 77 9.88 7.19 12.59
C VAL A 77 9.24 7.57 11.25
N ASN A 78 8.53 6.64 10.59
CA ASN A 78 7.89 6.91 9.31
C ASN A 78 6.81 8.00 9.42
N GLU A 79 5.98 7.99 10.46
CA GLU A 79 5.00 9.05 10.72
C GLU A 79 5.67 10.42 10.92
N LYS A 80 6.78 10.48 11.66
CA LYS A 80 7.52 11.72 11.90
C LYS A 80 8.16 12.25 10.62
N VAL A 81 8.76 11.37 9.81
CA VAL A 81 9.33 11.71 8.50
C VAL A 81 8.24 12.23 7.56
N MET A 82 7.06 11.57 7.56
CA MET A 82 5.94 11.90 6.68
C MET A 82 5.37 13.30 6.88
N LYS A 83 5.59 13.91 8.06
CA LYS A 83 5.18 15.31 8.32
C LYS A 83 5.82 16.31 7.37
N ASN A 84 7.03 16.01 6.88
CA ASN A 84 7.80 16.92 6.04
C ASN A 84 8.06 16.35 4.63
N TYR A 85 7.87 15.05 4.44
CA TYR A 85 8.21 14.35 3.20
C TYR A 85 7.12 13.37 2.80
N ASP A 86 7.00 13.13 1.51
CA ASP A 86 6.30 11.96 1.02
C ASP A 86 7.17 10.71 1.26
N VAL A 87 6.55 9.66 1.79
CA VAL A 87 7.25 8.50 2.33
C VAL A 87 6.82 7.23 1.60
N VAL A 88 7.79 6.52 1.02
CA VAL A 88 7.64 5.11 0.68
C VAL A 88 8.07 4.28 1.89
N PRO A 89 7.12 3.71 2.65
CA PRO A 89 7.49 2.95 3.83
C PRO A 89 8.12 1.61 3.43
N MET A 90 9.23 1.26 4.07
CA MET A 90 9.84 -0.06 3.92
C MET A 90 9.22 -1.05 4.90
N SER A 91 9.19 -2.34 4.54
CA SER A 91 8.78 -3.39 5.46
C SER A 91 9.67 -3.41 6.70
N PHE A 92 9.07 -3.66 7.87
CA PHE A 92 9.80 -3.81 9.11
C PHE A 92 10.85 -4.93 9.00
N GLY A 93 12.07 -4.66 9.48
CA GLY A 93 13.13 -5.67 9.59
C GLY A 93 14.13 -5.69 8.44
N ILE A 94 14.04 -4.76 7.48
CA ILE A 94 15.02 -4.66 6.39
C ILE A 94 16.33 -4.07 6.94
N ILE A 95 17.37 -4.91 6.98
CA ILE A 95 18.72 -4.55 7.38
C ILE A 95 19.68 -4.83 6.24
N ALA A 96 20.45 -3.83 5.83
CA ALA A 96 21.61 -3.98 4.96
C ALA A 96 22.88 -4.18 5.79
N SER A 97 23.87 -4.87 5.25
CA SER A 97 25.16 -5.08 5.91
C SER A 97 26.07 -3.84 5.93
N SER A 98 25.82 -2.86 5.05
CA SER A 98 26.59 -1.61 4.95
C SER A 98 25.81 -0.50 4.25
N GLU A 99 26.27 0.75 4.34
CA GLU A 99 25.70 1.88 3.59
C GLU A 99 25.86 1.69 2.07
N ASN A 100 26.94 1.05 1.62
CA ASN A 100 27.13 0.70 0.20
C ASN A 100 26.02 -0.24 -0.30
N GLU A 101 25.63 -1.22 0.51
CA GLU A 101 24.51 -2.10 0.16
C GLU A 101 23.17 -1.37 0.12
N VAL A 102 22.95 -0.39 1.02
CA VAL A 102 21.77 0.48 0.94
C VAL A 102 21.78 1.28 -0.37
N GLN A 103 22.94 1.84 -0.76
CA GLN A 103 23.09 2.55 -2.01
C GLN A 103 22.85 1.64 -3.23
N ASP A 104 23.31 0.38 -3.20
CA ASP A 104 23.04 -0.61 -4.23
C ASP A 104 21.55 -0.96 -4.33
N ILE A 105 20.85 -1.07 -3.20
CA ILE A 105 19.40 -1.25 -3.14
C ILE A 105 18.69 -0.07 -3.81
N LEU A 106 19.04 1.16 -3.43
CA LEU A 106 18.48 2.38 -4.00
C LEU A 106 18.73 2.47 -5.51
N MET A 107 19.92 2.06 -5.98
CA MET A 107 20.27 2.01 -7.39
C MET A 107 19.42 0.98 -8.16
N ARG A 108 19.38 -0.27 -7.67
CA ARG A 108 18.67 -1.38 -8.35
C ARG A 108 17.15 -1.25 -8.34
N ALA A 109 16.58 -0.54 -7.38
CA ALA A 109 15.14 -0.30 -7.26
C ALA A 109 14.76 1.17 -7.52
N HIS A 110 15.66 1.96 -8.10
CA HIS A 110 15.46 3.41 -8.29
C HIS A 110 14.15 3.75 -8.99
N ILE A 111 13.81 3.04 -10.07
CA ILE A 111 12.58 3.27 -10.83
C ILE A 111 11.36 2.89 -10.00
N GLN A 112 11.44 1.82 -9.19
CA GLN A 112 10.36 1.43 -8.28
C GLN A 112 10.09 2.53 -7.26
N PHE A 113 11.14 3.03 -6.60
CA PHE A 113 10.98 4.08 -5.59
C PHE A 113 10.45 5.37 -6.19
N LYS A 114 10.98 5.81 -7.34
CA LYS A 114 10.48 7.03 -8.03
C LYS A 114 9.01 6.88 -8.43
N THR A 115 8.63 5.72 -8.97
CA THR A 115 7.25 5.42 -9.33
C THR A 115 6.33 5.44 -8.11
N ALA A 116 6.75 4.82 -7.01
CA ALA A 116 5.99 4.81 -5.78
C ALA A 116 5.87 6.20 -5.14
N LEU A 117 6.93 7.00 -5.15
CA LEU A 117 6.92 8.37 -4.64
C LEU A 117 5.97 9.27 -5.44
N MET A 118 6.00 9.21 -6.77
CA MET A 118 5.05 9.95 -7.60
C MET A 118 3.61 9.49 -7.39
N LYS A 119 3.39 8.19 -7.14
CA LYS A 119 2.06 7.66 -6.84
C LYS A 119 1.49 8.28 -5.56
N ILE A 120 2.31 8.46 -4.53
CA ILE A 120 1.87 8.88 -3.19
C ILE A 120 2.10 10.36 -2.89
N GLU A 121 2.65 11.12 -3.84
CA GLU A 121 2.89 12.55 -3.71
C GLU A 121 1.62 13.30 -3.28
N GLY A 122 1.72 14.06 -2.18
CA GLY A 122 0.60 14.82 -1.63
C GLY A 122 -0.54 13.97 -1.05
N LYS A 123 -0.38 12.66 -0.92
CA LYS A 123 -1.43 11.71 -0.48
C LYS A 123 -1.04 11.02 0.83
N ALA A 124 -2.03 10.57 1.57
CA ALA A 124 -1.85 9.78 2.78
C ALA A 124 -2.86 8.64 2.85
N GLU A 125 -2.52 7.62 3.62
CA GLU A 125 -3.43 6.52 3.91
C GLU A 125 -4.29 6.83 5.14
N PHE A 126 -5.58 6.55 5.03
CA PHE A 126 -6.52 6.59 6.14
C PHE A 126 -7.17 5.22 6.28
N VAL A 127 -7.10 4.65 7.49
CA VAL A 127 -7.57 3.29 7.77
C VAL A 127 -8.89 3.36 8.52
N VAL A 128 -9.98 2.91 7.91
CA VAL A 128 -11.31 2.78 8.51
C VAL A 128 -11.53 1.36 9.03
N GLN A 129 -11.74 1.26 10.34
CA GLN A 129 -12.06 0.03 11.05
C GLN A 129 -13.54 -0.01 11.38
N VAL A 130 -14.22 -1.04 10.90
CA VAL A 130 -15.66 -1.26 11.08
C VAL A 130 -15.86 -2.49 11.94
N MET A 131 -16.55 -2.33 13.06
CA MET A 131 -16.86 -3.40 14.01
C MET A 131 -18.37 -3.43 14.26
N TRP A 132 -18.91 -4.61 14.57
CA TRP A 132 -20.27 -4.77 15.07
C TRP A 132 -20.27 -5.32 16.49
N ASP A 133 -21.43 -5.30 17.13
CA ASP A 133 -21.69 -6.23 18.22
C ASP A 133 -22.29 -7.51 17.65
N GLN A 134 -21.52 -8.60 17.71
CA GLN A 134 -21.91 -9.88 17.13
C GLN A 134 -23.17 -10.45 17.80
N LYS A 135 -23.40 -10.17 19.09
CA LYS A 135 -24.59 -10.67 19.80
C LYS A 135 -25.84 -9.97 19.30
N ILE A 136 -25.80 -8.63 19.25
CA ILE A 136 -26.90 -7.81 18.75
C ILE A 136 -27.22 -8.20 17.31
N PHE A 137 -26.20 -8.34 16.46
CA PHE A 137 -26.39 -8.74 15.06
C PHE A 137 -27.04 -10.12 14.92
N LEU A 138 -26.60 -11.12 15.69
CA LEU A 138 -27.18 -12.47 15.63
C LEU A 138 -28.63 -12.51 16.13
N GLU A 139 -29.00 -11.66 17.09
CA GLU A 139 -30.38 -11.51 17.54
C GLU A 139 -31.26 -10.87 16.46
N GLU A 140 -30.78 -9.81 15.80
CA GLU A 140 -31.45 -9.20 14.64
C GLU A 140 -31.63 -10.20 13.50
N LEU A 141 -30.58 -10.97 13.18
CA LEU A 141 -30.61 -11.98 12.13
C LEU A 141 -31.68 -13.04 12.38
N ALA A 142 -31.80 -13.52 13.62
CA ALA A 142 -32.81 -14.52 14.00
C ALA A 142 -34.24 -13.96 13.94
N ASN A 143 -34.42 -12.65 14.10
CA ASN A 143 -35.72 -11.99 13.96
C ASN A 143 -36.10 -11.77 12.49
N ILE A 144 -35.11 -11.54 11.62
CA ILE A 144 -35.31 -11.24 10.19
C ILE A 144 -35.44 -12.52 9.35
N ASN A 145 -34.63 -13.55 9.63
CA ASN A 145 -34.61 -14.79 8.85
C ASN A 145 -35.41 -15.91 9.55
N PRO A 146 -36.62 -16.25 9.06
CA PRO A 146 -37.48 -17.26 9.67
C PRO A 146 -36.87 -18.67 9.67
N GLU A 147 -36.02 -18.97 8.69
CA GLU A 147 -35.36 -20.28 8.57
C GLU A 147 -34.31 -20.45 9.68
N ILE A 148 -33.54 -19.40 9.98
CA ILE A 148 -32.60 -19.39 11.11
C ILE A 148 -33.33 -19.58 12.43
N ARG A 149 -34.46 -18.88 12.62
CA ARG A 149 -35.31 -19.05 13.80
C ARG A 149 -35.79 -20.49 13.96
N LYS A 150 -36.36 -21.06 12.89
CA LYS A 150 -36.86 -22.44 12.88
C LYS A 150 -35.76 -23.45 13.19
N LEU A 151 -34.62 -23.35 12.51
CA LEU A 151 -33.47 -24.25 12.73
C LEU A 151 -32.89 -24.11 14.15
N ARG A 152 -32.94 -22.91 14.75
CA ARG A 152 -32.52 -22.68 16.15
C ARG A 152 -33.46 -23.36 17.15
N GLU A 153 -34.77 -23.33 16.90
CA GLU A 153 -35.76 -24.04 17.70
C GLU A 153 -35.56 -25.57 17.56
N GLU A 154 -35.44 -26.08 16.33
CA GLU A 154 -35.20 -27.51 16.03
C GLU A 154 -33.89 -28.03 16.63
N ALA A 155 -32.80 -27.25 16.60
CA ALA A 155 -31.52 -27.60 17.20
C ALA A 155 -31.58 -27.69 18.74
N SER A 156 -32.54 -27.00 19.35
CA SER A 156 -32.75 -27.00 20.81
C SER A 156 -33.56 -28.22 21.26
N ILE A 157 -34.43 -28.73 20.38
CA ILE A 157 -35.31 -29.88 20.65
C ILE A 157 -34.61 -31.20 20.33
N ASN A 158 -33.90 -31.29 19.20
CA ASN A 158 -33.33 -32.53 18.70
C ASN A 158 -31.99 -32.89 19.38
N LYS A 159 -31.82 -34.15 19.79
CA LYS A 159 -30.58 -34.70 20.39
C LYS A 159 -29.93 -35.76 19.50
N GLY A 160 -28.72 -36.18 19.84
CA GLY A 160 -27.97 -37.21 19.09
C GLY A 160 -27.56 -36.75 17.69
N ILE A 161 -27.47 -37.70 16.75
CA ILE A 161 -26.99 -37.46 15.37
C ILE A 161 -27.85 -36.43 14.64
N LEU A 162 -29.19 -36.48 14.84
CA LEU A 162 -30.12 -35.54 14.21
C LEU A 162 -29.88 -34.10 14.71
N GLY A 163 -29.66 -33.92 16.02
CA GLY A 163 -29.29 -32.63 16.60
C GLY A 163 -27.97 -32.07 16.06
N ILE A 164 -26.97 -32.93 15.80
CA ILE A 164 -25.70 -32.52 15.19
C ILE A 164 -25.92 -32.01 13.76
N GLN A 165 -26.71 -32.72 12.95
CA GLN A 165 -26.99 -32.32 11.56
C GLN A 165 -27.71 -30.97 11.49
N VAL A 166 -28.69 -30.74 12.36
CA VAL A 166 -29.42 -29.46 12.41
C VAL A 166 -28.49 -28.32 12.83
N LYS A 167 -27.62 -28.52 13.82
CA LYS A 167 -26.63 -27.51 14.26
C LYS A 167 -25.64 -27.16 13.15
N LEU A 168 -25.18 -28.13 12.36
CA LEU A 168 -24.29 -27.87 11.23
C LEU A 168 -24.98 -27.04 10.14
N LYS A 169 -26.23 -27.37 9.79
CA LYS A 169 -27.02 -26.59 8.83
C LYS A 169 -27.24 -25.16 9.31
N LEU A 170 -27.64 -24.99 10.58
CA LEU A 170 -27.83 -23.68 11.20
C LEU A 170 -26.53 -22.86 11.18
N GLY A 171 -25.40 -23.47 11.57
CA GLY A 171 -24.10 -22.80 11.55
C GLY A 171 -23.68 -22.35 10.15
N LYS A 172 -23.92 -23.19 9.13
CA LYS A 172 -23.66 -22.83 7.73
C LYS A 172 -24.50 -21.66 7.26
N LEU A 173 -25.82 -21.68 7.53
CA LEU A 173 -26.73 -20.61 7.13
C LEU A 173 -26.39 -19.28 7.82
N ILE A 174 -26.11 -19.32 9.14
CA ILE A 174 -25.64 -18.13 9.88
C ILE A 174 -24.35 -17.58 9.26
N TYR A 175 -23.38 -18.44 8.93
CA TYR A 175 -22.14 -18.00 8.32
C TYR A 175 -22.36 -17.33 6.95
N GLU A 176 -23.19 -17.92 6.10
CA GLU A 176 -23.53 -17.35 4.78
C GLU A 176 -24.20 -15.97 4.91
N GLU A 177 -25.14 -15.82 5.83
CA GLU A 177 -25.80 -14.54 6.13
C GLU A 177 -24.84 -13.49 6.69
N VAL A 178 -24.00 -13.88 7.65
CA VAL A 178 -22.95 -13.02 8.24
C VAL A 178 -22.05 -12.49 7.12
N GLU A 179 -21.54 -13.36 6.25
CA GLU A 179 -20.66 -12.95 5.15
C GLU A 179 -21.37 -12.10 4.09
N ALA A 180 -22.66 -12.37 3.82
CA ALA A 180 -23.47 -11.53 2.94
C ALA A 180 -23.63 -10.10 3.49
N HIS A 181 -23.95 -9.97 4.78
CA HIS A 181 -24.07 -8.68 5.44
C HIS A 181 -22.74 -7.92 5.52
N LYS A 182 -21.63 -8.60 5.82
CA LYS A 182 -20.29 -7.97 5.77
C LYS A 182 -20.00 -7.39 4.39
N LYS A 183 -20.25 -8.16 3.32
CA LYS A 183 -20.05 -7.68 1.94
C LYS A 183 -20.95 -6.50 1.61
N ALA A 184 -22.20 -6.50 2.08
CA ALA A 184 -23.12 -5.39 1.89
C ALA A 184 -22.64 -4.11 2.59
N TYR A 185 -22.21 -4.22 3.86
CA TYR A 185 -21.63 -3.09 4.60
C TYR A 185 -20.38 -2.55 3.92
N ILE A 186 -19.44 -3.42 3.52
CA ILE A 186 -18.22 -2.99 2.82
C ILE A 186 -18.56 -2.23 1.55
N LYS A 187 -19.46 -2.76 0.72
CA LYS A 187 -19.85 -2.14 -0.55
C LYS A 187 -20.51 -0.78 -0.35
N ASP A 188 -21.39 -0.67 0.65
CA ASP A 188 -22.06 0.59 0.97
C ASP A 188 -21.06 1.64 1.51
N ILE A 189 -20.12 1.22 2.37
CA ILE A 189 -19.06 2.10 2.88
C ILE A 189 -18.12 2.54 1.77
N GLU A 190 -17.72 1.63 0.88
CA GLU A 190 -16.90 1.95 -0.30
C GLU A 190 -17.61 2.99 -1.18
N ALA A 191 -18.87 2.76 -1.53
CA ALA A 191 -19.67 3.71 -2.32
C ALA A 191 -19.85 5.07 -1.62
N PHE A 192 -19.92 5.08 -0.29
CA PHE A 192 -20.06 6.31 0.49
C PHE A 192 -18.84 7.24 0.36
N PHE A 193 -17.64 6.68 0.15
CA PHE A 193 -16.38 7.42 -0.01
C PHE A 193 -15.85 7.51 -1.44
N GLU A 194 -16.59 7.03 -2.45
CA GLU A 194 -16.11 6.88 -3.84
C GLU A 194 -15.56 8.16 -4.47
N ASP A 195 -16.10 9.32 -4.11
CA ASP A 195 -15.68 10.66 -4.54
C ASP A 195 -14.48 11.23 -3.76
N LEU A 196 -14.08 10.59 -2.66
CA LEU A 196 -13.05 11.08 -1.74
C LEU A 196 -11.72 10.35 -1.91
N PHE A 197 -11.75 9.04 -2.18
CA PHE A 197 -10.53 8.24 -2.31
C PHE A 197 -10.04 8.13 -3.76
N LEU A 198 -8.73 7.97 -3.91
CA LEU A 198 -8.07 7.66 -5.18
C LEU A 198 -7.89 6.15 -5.37
N GLU A 199 -7.58 5.44 -4.28
CA GLU A 199 -7.50 3.98 -4.23
C GLU A 199 -8.06 3.46 -2.91
N PHE A 200 -8.58 2.23 -2.93
CA PHE A 200 -9.14 1.51 -1.79
C PHE A 200 -8.50 0.13 -1.70
N SER A 201 -8.27 -0.35 -0.47
CA SER A 201 -7.75 -1.69 -0.19
C SER A 201 -8.43 -2.31 1.03
N LEU A 202 -8.80 -3.59 0.92
CA LEU A 202 -9.30 -4.39 2.04
C LEU A 202 -8.15 -5.12 2.72
N ASN A 203 -7.89 -4.75 3.97
CA ASN A 203 -6.87 -5.36 4.80
C ASN A 203 -7.41 -6.60 5.53
N LYS A 204 -6.47 -7.39 6.04
CA LYS A 204 -6.79 -8.52 6.91
C LYS A 204 -7.49 -8.03 8.18
N LEU A 205 -8.51 -8.79 8.60
CA LEU A 205 -9.21 -8.56 9.87
C LEU A 205 -8.29 -8.93 11.02
N ILE A 206 -8.19 -8.04 12.00
CA ILE A 206 -7.26 -8.17 13.16
C ILE A 206 -8.02 -8.65 14.40
N LYS A 207 -9.35 -8.56 14.40
CA LYS A 207 -10.23 -8.95 15.51
C LYS A 207 -11.46 -9.69 14.98
N ASP A 208 -12.02 -10.57 15.80
CA ASP A 208 -13.19 -11.38 15.44
C ASP A 208 -14.48 -10.54 15.30
N ASP A 209 -14.58 -9.42 16.04
CA ASP A 209 -15.70 -8.47 15.98
C ASP A 209 -15.59 -7.47 14.81
N MET A 210 -14.51 -7.55 14.03
CA MET A 210 -14.25 -6.65 12.91
C MET A 210 -14.94 -7.16 11.64
N ILE A 211 -15.71 -6.29 11.01
CA ILE A 211 -16.36 -6.53 9.72
C ILE A 211 -15.41 -6.20 8.59
N ALA A 212 -14.73 -5.05 8.71
CA ALA A 212 -13.87 -4.52 7.69
C ALA A 212 -12.70 -3.73 8.30
N ASN A 213 -11.55 -3.84 7.64
CA ASN A 213 -10.37 -3.01 7.89
C ASN A 213 -9.96 -2.44 6.54
N ILE A 214 -10.30 -1.18 6.30
CA ILE A 214 -10.27 -0.57 4.98
C ILE A 214 -9.18 0.48 4.96
N SER A 215 -8.24 0.41 4.03
CA SER A 215 -7.35 1.53 3.73
C SER A 215 -7.90 2.32 2.55
N PHE A 216 -7.90 3.65 2.69
CA PHE A 216 -8.16 4.60 1.61
C PHE A 216 -6.91 5.45 1.36
N LEU A 217 -6.55 5.63 0.09
CA LEU A 217 -5.54 6.60 -0.32
C LEU A 217 -6.24 7.90 -0.68
N ILE A 218 -6.00 8.96 0.08
CA ILE A 218 -6.70 10.24 -0.03
C ILE A 218 -5.66 11.36 -0.15
N GLU A 219 -6.00 12.41 -0.88
CA GLU A 219 -5.18 13.63 -0.93
C GLU A 219 -5.15 14.31 0.44
N LYS A 220 -3.97 14.69 0.94
CA LYS A 220 -3.79 15.24 2.29
C LYS A 220 -4.63 16.50 2.54
N ASN A 221 -4.87 17.31 1.51
CA ASN A 221 -5.69 18.52 1.59
C ASN A 221 -7.20 18.27 1.74
N ARG A 222 -7.67 17.01 1.59
CA ARG A 222 -9.08 16.62 1.73
C ARG A 222 -9.41 15.99 3.09
N GLU A 223 -8.47 16.04 4.04
CA GLU A 223 -8.65 15.48 5.40
C GLU A 223 -9.90 16.04 6.12
N GLN A 224 -10.17 17.34 6.00
CA GLN A 224 -11.38 17.94 6.61
C GLN A 224 -12.68 17.39 6.00
N GLU A 225 -12.67 17.08 4.71
CA GLU A 225 -13.83 16.50 4.01
C GLU A 225 -14.06 15.04 4.44
N LEU A 226 -12.96 14.30 4.66
CA LEU A 226 -13.01 12.97 5.28
C LEU A 226 -13.64 13.01 6.67
N ASP A 227 -13.23 13.95 7.52
CA ASP A 227 -13.74 14.07 8.89
C ASP A 227 -15.26 14.26 8.91
N ILE A 228 -15.78 15.12 8.03
CA ILE A 228 -17.23 15.35 7.88
C ILE A 228 -17.92 14.06 7.43
N LYS A 229 -17.42 13.41 6.37
CA LYS A 229 -18.00 12.14 5.88
C LYS A 229 -17.96 11.03 6.94
N MET A 230 -16.90 10.95 7.75
CA MET A 230 -16.82 9.97 8.84
C MET A 230 -17.89 10.21 9.90
N GLN A 231 -18.22 11.47 10.21
CA GLN A 231 -19.31 11.80 11.12
C GLN A 231 -20.68 11.39 10.55
N GLU A 232 -20.93 11.71 9.27
CA GLU A 232 -22.16 11.31 8.58
C GLU A 232 -22.32 9.78 8.51
N LEU A 233 -21.22 9.05 8.23
CA LEU A 233 -21.23 7.60 8.23
C LEU A 233 -21.51 7.03 9.63
N GLY A 234 -20.94 7.65 10.66
CA GLY A 234 -21.21 7.29 12.06
C GLY A 234 -22.69 7.44 12.42
N GLN A 235 -23.33 8.52 11.97
CA GLN A 235 -24.78 8.73 12.15
C GLN A 235 -25.61 7.71 11.36
N LYS A 236 -25.24 7.44 10.09
CA LYS A 236 -25.92 6.46 9.23
C LYS A 236 -25.99 5.07 9.88
N TYR A 237 -24.96 4.69 10.62
CA TYR A 237 -24.82 3.38 11.25
C TYR A 237 -24.93 3.37 12.77
N GLU A 238 -25.50 4.42 13.36
CA GLU A 238 -25.66 4.56 14.80
C GLU A 238 -26.40 3.35 15.40
N GLY A 239 -25.88 2.83 16.52
CA GLY A 239 -26.41 1.65 17.20
C GLY A 239 -26.13 0.31 16.51
N LYS A 240 -25.66 0.29 15.26
CA LYS A 240 -25.38 -0.93 14.50
C LYS A 240 -23.90 -1.22 14.36
N LEU A 241 -23.13 -0.21 13.95
CA LEU A 241 -21.69 -0.34 13.72
C LEU A 241 -20.92 0.62 14.62
N ARG A 242 -19.79 0.14 15.12
CA ARG A 242 -18.75 0.99 15.71
C ARG A 242 -17.71 1.22 14.62
N ILE A 243 -17.55 2.47 14.22
CA ILE A 243 -16.63 2.88 13.15
C ILE A 243 -15.55 3.76 13.76
N LYS A 244 -14.29 3.51 13.40
CA LYS A 244 -13.13 4.33 13.75
C LYS A 244 -12.28 4.53 12.50
N TYR A 245 -11.61 5.66 12.38
CA TYR A 245 -10.55 5.82 11.38
C TYR A 245 -9.25 6.27 12.02
N ILE A 246 -8.14 5.93 11.36
CA ILE A 246 -6.78 6.21 11.80
C ILE A 246 -6.03 6.80 10.60
N GLY A 247 -5.49 8.00 10.75
CA GLY A 247 -4.70 8.68 9.72
C GLY A 247 -4.39 10.12 10.11
N PRO A 248 -3.61 10.84 9.29
CA PRO A 248 -2.92 10.35 8.10
C PRO A 248 -1.78 9.38 8.45
N MET A 249 -1.66 8.29 7.68
CA MET A 249 -0.63 7.25 7.83
C MET A 249 0.28 7.17 6.60
N PRO A 250 1.54 6.71 6.76
CA PRO A 250 2.36 6.28 5.62
C PRO A 250 1.61 5.21 4.80
N PRO A 251 1.69 5.25 3.46
CA PRO A 251 0.83 4.46 2.57
C PRO A 251 1.29 3.01 2.41
N TYR A 252 1.29 2.24 3.50
CA TYR A 252 1.70 0.83 3.53
C TYR A 252 0.86 -0.06 2.61
N SER A 253 -0.45 0.21 2.49
CA SER A 253 -1.37 -0.61 1.69
C SER A 253 -1.32 -0.32 0.19
N PHE A 254 -0.67 0.79 -0.21
CA PHE A 254 -0.71 1.29 -1.59
C PHE A 254 0.65 1.28 -2.29
N VAL A 255 1.72 1.01 -1.53
CA VAL A 255 3.08 0.91 -2.03
C VAL A 255 3.63 -0.48 -1.71
N ASN A 256 4.02 -1.22 -2.76
CA ASN A 256 4.70 -2.49 -2.62
C ASN A 256 5.98 -2.46 -3.47
N ILE A 257 7.14 -2.55 -2.81
CA ILE A 257 8.45 -2.57 -3.46
C ILE A 257 9.00 -3.98 -3.40
N ASN A 258 9.24 -4.59 -4.56
CA ASN A 258 9.89 -5.88 -4.63
C ASN A 258 11.39 -5.68 -4.87
N LEU A 259 12.17 -5.70 -3.78
CA LEU A 259 13.62 -5.55 -3.83
C LEU A 259 14.35 -6.71 -4.55
N GLY A 260 13.68 -7.86 -4.68
CA GLY A 260 14.20 -9.01 -5.44
C GLY A 260 13.97 -8.90 -6.95
N GLN A 261 13.08 -8.01 -7.39
CA GLN A 261 12.80 -7.77 -8.80
C GLN A 261 13.65 -6.61 -9.30
N GLY A 262 14.47 -6.86 -10.33
CA GLY A 262 15.35 -5.82 -10.90
C GLY A 262 14.58 -4.82 -11.76
N ASN A 263 15.15 -3.61 -11.95
CA ASN A 263 14.62 -2.59 -12.87
C ASN A 263 14.31 -3.17 -14.27
N PHE A 264 15.17 -4.05 -14.81
CA PHE A 264 14.95 -4.69 -16.11
C PHE A 264 13.66 -5.52 -16.15
N GLU A 265 13.43 -6.40 -15.17
CA GLU A 265 12.24 -7.26 -15.16
C GLU A 265 10.96 -6.43 -15.11
N LEU A 266 10.96 -5.34 -14.33
CA LEU A 266 9.84 -4.40 -14.24
C LEU A 266 9.56 -3.71 -15.56
N ILE A 267 10.59 -3.12 -16.18
CA ILE A 267 10.47 -2.45 -17.49
C ILE A 267 10.04 -3.45 -18.57
N ASN A 268 10.64 -4.64 -18.57
CA ASN A 268 10.36 -5.70 -19.53
C ASN A 268 8.94 -6.26 -19.39
N ASN A 269 8.43 -6.38 -18.17
CA ASN A 269 7.04 -6.77 -17.94
C ASN A 269 6.08 -5.63 -18.35
N GLY A 270 6.40 -4.38 -18.00
CA GLY A 270 5.61 -3.21 -18.37
C GLY A 270 5.46 -3.05 -19.88
N ARG A 271 6.57 -3.12 -20.64
CA ARG A 271 6.52 -3.03 -22.10
C ARG A 271 5.70 -4.17 -22.73
N LYS A 272 5.84 -5.40 -22.22
CA LYS A 272 5.11 -6.57 -22.73
C LYS A 272 3.63 -6.42 -22.47
N LEU A 273 3.25 -5.90 -21.29
CA LEU A 273 1.86 -5.63 -20.96
C LEU A 273 1.24 -4.58 -21.89
N LEU A 274 2.00 -3.55 -22.28
CA LEU A 274 1.57 -2.56 -23.26
C LEU A 274 1.72 -3.01 -24.73
N GLY A 275 2.15 -4.25 -24.98
CA GLY A 275 2.34 -4.79 -26.33
C GLY A 275 3.50 -4.18 -27.12
N LEU A 276 4.50 -3.61 -26.42
CA LEU A 276 5.65 -2.94 -27.02
C LEU A 276 6.81 -3.90 -27.28
N GLY A 277 7.54 -3.63 -28.37
CA GLY A 277 8.78 -4.35 -28.72
C GLY A 277 9.94 -4.07 -27.77
N GLU A 278 11.16 -4.46 -28.15
CA GLU A 278 12.38 -4.16 -27.36
C GLU A 278 12.80 -2.70 -27.42
N GLN A 279 12.21 -1.92 -28.31
CA GLN A 279 12.43 -0.48 -28.41
C GLN A 279 11.11 0.24 -28.69
N ALA A 280 10.92 1.41 -28.08
CA ALA A 280 9.80 2.29 -28.36
C ALA A 280 10.16 3.75 -28.08
N THR A 281 9.49 4.67 -28.75
CA THR A 281 9.46 6.10 -28.41
C THR A 281 8.43 6.37 -27.32
N PHE A 282 8.56 7.48 -26.59
CA PHE A 282 7.58 7.84 -25.57
C PHE A 282 6.16 8.04 -26.15
N ASN A 283 6.08 8.54 -27.38
CA ASN A 283 4.81 8.67 -28.11
C ASN A 283 4.16 7.32 -28.45
N GLU A 284 4.97 6.31 -28.83
CA GLU A 284 4.46 4.94 -29.01
C GLU A 284 3.93 4.37 -27.68
N ILE A 285 4.64 4.59 -26.57
CA ILE A 285 4.23 4.16 -25.22
C ILE A 285 2.88 4.81 -24.82
N LYS A 286 2.77 6.14 -24.96
CA LYS A 286 1.52 6.88 -24.70
C LYS A 286 0.38 6.35 -25.56
N LYS A 287 0.62 6.17 -26.86
CA LYS A 287 -0.38 5.71 -27.81
C LYS A 287 -0.93 4.34 -27.45
N THR A 288 -0.07 3.37 -27.10
CA THR A 288 -0.53 2.03 -26.68
C THR A 288 -1.26 2.08 -25.34
N TYR A 289 -0.76 2.89 -24.40
CA TYR A 289 -1.43 3.12 -23.12
C TYR A 289 -2.86 3.64 -23.31
N TYR A 290 -3.07 4.73 -24.05
CA TYR A 290 -4.41 5.29 -24.25
C TYR A 290 -5.36 4.32 -24.96
N ALA A 291 -4.86 3.57 -25.94
CA ALA A 291 -5.67 2.54 -26.63
C ALA A 291 -6.12 1.43 -25.67
N LEU A 292 -5.23 0.98 -24.77
CA LEU A 292 -5.57 -0.01 -23.75
C LEU A 292 -6.48 0.57 -22.66
N ALA A 293 -6.22 1.79 -22.20
CA ALA A 293 -7.03 2.46 -21.19
C ALA A 293 -8.48 2.65 -21.66
N GLN A 294 -8.68 3.03 -22.92
CA GLN A 294 -10.01 3.13 -23.52
C GLN A 294 -10.70 1.76 -23.64
N LYS A 295 -9.95 0.72 -24.00
CA LYS A 295 -10.46 -0.66 -24.12
C LYS A 295 -10.94 -1.23 -22.78
N TYR A 296 -10.25 -0.90 -21.68
CA TYR A 296 -10.55 -1.41 -20.34
C TYR A 296 -11.23 -0.35 -19.44
N HIS A 297 -11.83 0.69 -20.01
CA HIS A 297 -12.44 1.77 -19.23
C HIS A 297 -13.63 1.25 -18.39
N PRO A 298 -13.77 1.66 -17.11
CA PRO A 298 -14.83 1.16 -16.21
C PRO A 298 -16.25 1.36 -16.76
N ASP A 299 -16.48 2.44 -17.52
CA ASP A 299 -17.80 2.72 -18.11
C ASP A 299 -18.24 1.67 -19.13
N MET A 300 -17.30 1.03 -19.82
CA MET A 300 -17.57 -0.01 -20.81
C MET A 300 -17.82 -1.38 -20.15
N HIS A 301 -17.39 -1.54 -18.89
CA HIS A 301 -17.28 -2.83 -18.21
C HIS A 301 -17.61 -2.75 -16.72
N LYS A 302 -18.76 -2.15 -16.39
CA LYS A 302 -19.24 -1.99 -15.01
C LYS A 302 -19.27 -3.32 -14.25
N ASN A 303 -18.73 -3.32 -13.02
CA ASN A 303 -18.70 -4.44 -12.07
C ASN A 303 -17.83 -5.66 -12.44
N ASN A 304 -16.87 -5.54 -13.37
CA ASN A 304 -15.93 -6.64 -13.65
C ASN A 304 -14.59 -6.45 -12.92
N LYS A 305 -14.43 -7.13 -11.77
CA LYS A 305 -13.21 -7.07 -10.94
C LYS A 305 -11.93 -7.44 -11.71
N ASP A 306 -12.00 -8.40 -12.63
CA ASP A 306 -10.85 -8.82 -13.41
C ASP A 306 -10.36 -7.71 -14.35
N GLN A 307 -11.29 -6.89 -14.86
CA GLN A 307 -10.96 -5.76 -15.70
C GLN A 307 -10.42 -4.57 -14.91
N GLU A 308 -10.99 -4.31 -13.73
CA GLU A 308 -10.47 -3.31 -12.80
C GLU A 308 -9.01 -3.61 -12.41
N GLU A 309 -8.69 -4.89 -12.18
CA GLU A 309 -7.31 -5.32 -11.93
C GLU A 309 -6.42 -5.15 -13.18
N HIS A 310 -6.93 -5.44 -14.37
CA HIS A 310 -6.18 -5.24 -15.62
C HIS A 310 -5.84 -3.77 -15.88
N ILE A 311 -6.80 -2.85 -15.73
CA ILE A 311 -6.53 -1.42 -15.94
C ILE A 311 -5.53 -0.88 -14.92
N LYS A 312 -5.59 -1.34 -13.65
CA LYS A 312 -4.58 -1.02 -12.63
C LYS A 312 -3.18 -1.46 -13.07
N LYS A 313 -3.03 -2.67 -13.60
CA LYS A 313 -1.74 -3.16 -14.14
C LYS A 313 -1.26 -2.35 -15.33
N ILE A 314 -2.16 -1.94 -16.24
CA ILE A 314 -1.84 -1.09 -17.40
C ILE A 314 -1.33 0.29 -16.95
N ASN A 315 -2.03 0.93 -16.01
CA ASN A 315 -1.62 2.21 -15.43
C ASN A 315 -0.26 2.12 -14.75
N GLN A 316 -0.03 1.05 -13.97
CA GLN A 316 1.26 0.81 -13.33
C GLN A 316 2.40 0.60 -14.36
N ALA A 317 2.16 -0.19 -15.40
CA ALA A 317 3.13 -0.41 -16.47
C ALA A 317 3.50 0.88 -17.20
N TYR A 318 2.50 1.71 -17.52
CA TYR A 318 2.74 3.02 -18.13
C TYR A 318 3.60 3.91 -17.23
N SER A 319 3.27 4.01 -15.94
CA SER A 319 4.03 4.82 -14.99
C SER A 319 5.50 4.35 -14.84
N ILE A 320 5.73 3.03 -14.80
CA ILE A 320 7.09 2.46 -14.78
C ILE A 320 7.89 2.87 -16.03
N LEU A 321 7.28 2.72 -17.22
CA LEU A 321 7.95 3.06 -18.49
C LEU A 321 8.18 4.57 -18.62
N GLU A 322 7.22 5.39 -18.21
CA GLU A 322 7.37 6.84 -18.16
C GLU A 322 8.55 7.25 -17.26
N ASN A 323 8.66 6.65 -16.08
CA ASN A 323 9.76 6.91 -15.16
C ASN A 323 11.11 6.43 -15.70
N TYR A 324 11.13 5.29 -16.39
CA TYR A 324 12.32 4.84 -17.10
C TYR A 324 12.76 5.84 -18.17
N CYS A 325 11.83 6.31 -19.02
CA CYS A 325 12.11 7.30 -20.06
C CYS A 325 12.66 8.61 -19.45
N ARG A 326 12.00 9.13 -18.41
CA ARG A 326 12.45 10.32 -17.66
C ARG A 326 13.78 10.11 -16.93
N SER A 327 14.14 8.87 -16.57
CA SER A 327 15.46 8.59 -15.96
C SER A 327 16.60 8.57 -16.98
N CYS A 328 16.27 8.39 -18.26
CA CYS A 328 17.22 8.40 -19.38
C CYS A 328 17.45 9.81 -19.96
N ASP A 329 16.51 10.74 -19.74
CA ASP A 329 16.54 12.12 -20.26
C ASP A 329 15.95 13.12 -19.25
N GLU A 330 16.67 14.22 -19.01
CA GLU A 330 16.26 15.28 -18.08
C GLU A 330 15.34 16.35 -18.73
N CYS A 331 15.21 16.38 -20.06
CA CYS A 331 14.43 17.39 -20.80
C CYS A 331 13.28 16.77 -21.61
N MET A 332 12.06 17.33 -21.49
CA MET A 332 10.84 16.84 -22.15
C MET A 332 10.95 16.75 -23.68
N ASP A 333 11.61 17.71 -24.34
CA ASP A 333 11.75 17.71 -25.80
C ASP A 333 12.58 16.54 -26.32
N LYS A 334 13.53 16.06 -25.51
CA LYS A 334 14.32 14.85 -25.81
C LYS A 334 13.51 13.58 -25.57
N ILE A 335 12.54 13.62 -24.65
CA ILE A 335 11.75 12.44 -24.30
C ILE A 335 10.85 11.99 -25.45
N GLU A 336 10.20 12.93 -26.15
CA GLU A 336 9.21 12.57 -27.17
C GLU A 336 9.82 11.97 -28.44
N SER A 337 11.03 12.39 -28.81
CA SER A 337 11.70 12.01 -30.06
C SER A 337 12.69 10.84 -29.90
N ARG A 338 13.16 10.57 -28.68
CA ARG A 338 14.13 9.50 -28.41
C ARG A 338 13.48 8.13 -28.49
N ARG A 339 14.21 7.19 -29.08
CA ARG A 339 13.87 5.76 -29.05
C ARG A 339 14.56 5.12 -27.84
N TYR A 340 13.77 4.62 -26.91
CA TYR A 340 14.23 3.95 -25.70
C TYR A 340 14.45 2.47 -25.97
N SER A 341 15.57 1.94 -25.51
CA SER A 341 15.82 0.50 -25.51
C SER A 341 15.39 -0.12 -24.19
N PHE A 342 14.75 -1.28 -24.26
CA PHE A 342 14.33 -2.07 -23.10
C PHE A 342 15.10 -3.38 -22.99
N ARG A 343 16.24 -3.51 -23.69
CA ARG A 343 17.16 -4.64 -23.53
C ARG A 343 17.85 -4.57 -22.18
N GLU A 344 18.18 -5.72 -21.63
CA GLU A 344 18.72 -5.82 -20.27
C GLU A 344 19.99 -5.00 -20.07
N GLU A 345 20.94 -5.10 -21.00
CA GLU A 345 22.19 -4.34 -20.95
C GLU A 345 21.97 -2.83 -20.99
N ASP A 346 21.07 -2.36 -21.88
CA ASP A 346 20.76 -0.94 -22.02
C ASP A 346 20.08 -0.38 -20.76
N VAL A 347 19.13 -1.13 -20.19
CA VAL A 347 18.47 -0.75 -18.94
C VAL A 347 19.48 -0.66 -17.80
N LYS A 348 20.37 -1.67 -17.66
CA LYS A 348 21.43 -1.64 -16.64
C LYS A 348 22.34 -0.43 -16.82
N ASN A 349 22.80 -0.17 -18.04
CA ASN A 349 23.72 0.92 -18.36
C ASN A 349 23.10 2.31 -18.17
N SER A 350 21.80 2.48 -18.44
CA SER A 350 21.10 3.77 -18.23
C SER A 350 21.02 4.19 -16.76
N LEU A 351 21.08 3.21 -15.85
CA LEU A 351 20.92 3.41 -14.42
C LEU A 351 22.27 3.51 -13.70
N ILE A 352 23.34 2.98 -14.28
CA ILE A 352 24.71 3.18 -13.79
C ILE A 352 25.11 4.64 -14.04
N ILE A 353 25.74 5.28 -13.05
CA ILE A 353 26.20 6.67 -13.13
C ILE A 353 27.09 6.83 -14.38
N LYS A 354 26.75 7.74 -15.30
CA LYS A 354 27.77 8.39 -16.11
C LYS A 354 28.48 9.38 -15.19
N SER A 355 29.42 8.89 -14.39
CA SER A 355 30.34 9.74 -13.65
C SER A 355 31.19 10.45 -14.70
N ALA A 356 30.83 11.69 -15.02
CA ALA A 356 31.72 12.64 -15.67
C ALA A 356 32.60 13.29 -14.61
#